data_AF-A0A1F4VS06-F1
#
_entry.id   AF-A0A1F4VS06-F1
#
_cell.length_a   1.000
_cell.length_b   1.000
_cell.length_c   1.000
_cell.angle_alpha   90.00
_cell.angle_beta   90.00
_cell.angle_gamma   90.00
#
_symmetry.space_group_name_H-M   'P 1'
#
loop_
_entity.id
_entity.type
_entity.pdbx_description
1 polymer ?
#
loop_
_entity_poly.entity_id
_entity_poly.type
_entity_poly.pdbx_seq_one_letter_code
_entity_poly.pdbx_strand_id
1 'polypeptide(L)'
;MFYIGIVPSRETKTGWQVIYFFKVSQNPIGKNVLEFIKTRFGCGYLKFNSRIDLTDRSLAYVVRDLPSLRDRIIPFFEGKLVIKQDAFRKFKRVLELVSQKKHLTLDGITEILEIAYTMNTQKRRVSKEQILSSYKN
;
A
#
# COMPACT_ATOMS: atom_id res chain seq x y z
N MET A 1 3.17 2.44 -8.19
CA MET A 1 3.25 1.18 -7.43
C MET A 1 2.06 1.12 -6.50
N PHE A 2 1.29 0.04 -6.57
CA PHE A 2 0.30 -0.33 -5.56
C PHE A 2 0.97 -1.31 -4.61
N TYR A 3 1.00 -0.99 -3.32
CA TYR A 3 1.77 -1.76 -2.34
C TYR A 3 0.86 -2.22 -1.21
N ILE A 4 1.05 -3.48 -0.80
CA ILE A 4 0.47 -4.06 0.40
C ILE A 4 1.60 -4.75 1.17
N GLY A 5 1.59 -4.59 2.49
CA GLY A 5 2.47 -5.33 3.38
C GLY A 5 1.86 -5.49 4.75
N ILE A 6 2.50 -6.35 5.54
CA ILE A 6 2.16 -6.56 6.94
C ILE A 6 3.45 -6.36 7.72
N VAL A 7 3.40 -5.50 8.73
CA VAL A 7 4.55 -5.14 9.56
C VAL A 7 4.21 -5.26 11.04
N PRO A 8 5.20 -5.52 11.91
CA PRO A 8 4.99 -5.44 13.35
C PRO A 8 4.51 -4.04 13.74
N SER A 9 3.53 -3.96 14.64
CA SER A 9 3.04 -2.70 15.18
C SER A 9 2.62 -2.86 16.64
N ARG A 10 3.13 -1.97 17.49
CA ARG A 10 2.73 -1.89 18.91
C ARG A 10 1.39 -1.20 19.11
N GLU A 11 0.86 -0.56 18.07
CA GLU A 11 -0.41 0.19 18.12
C GLU A 11 -1.62 -0.70 17.86
N THR A 12 -1.41 -1.94 17.41
CA THR A 12 -2.46 -2.90 17.08
C THR A 12 -2.55 -4.00 18.12
N LYS A 13 -3.75 -4.44 18.50
CA LYS A 13 -3.97 -5.54 19.46
C LYS A 13 -3.30 -6.85 19.05
N THR A 14 -3.25 -7.11 17.75
CA THR A 14 -2.67 -8.33 17.18
C THR A 14 -1.15 -8.25 17.03
N GLY A 15 -0.52 -7.12 17.33
CA GLY A 15 0.90 -6.90 17.08
C GLY A 15 1.26 -6.71 15.59
N TRP A 16 0.28 -6.73 14.69
CA TRP A 16 0.46 -6.65 13.24
C TRP A 16 -0.40 -5.57 12.60
N GLN A 17 0.22 -4.77 11.75
CA GLN A 17 -0.46 -3.74 10.96
C GLN A 17 -0.40 -4.06 9.47
N VAL A 18 -1.56 -4.03 8.83
CA VAL A 18 -1.66 -4.00 7.37
C VAL A 18 -1.29 -2.61 6.88
N ILE A 19 -0.21 -2.53 6.09
CA ILE A 19 0.25 -1.30 5.46
C ILE A 19 -0.09 -1.34 3.96
N TYR A 20 -0.60 -0.22 3.47
CA TYR A 20 -0.95 -0.06 2.06
C TYR A 20 -0.62 1.35 1.62
N PHE A 21 -0.17 1.49 0.36
CA PHE A 21 0.01 2.80 -0.24
C PHE A 21 0.05 2.75 -1.76
N PHE A 22 -0.33 3.86 -2.37
CA PHE A 22 -0.02 4.17 -3.76
C PHE A 22 1.21 5.08 -3.82
N LYS A 23 2.19 4.73 -4.66
CA LYS A 23 3.43 5.50 -4.85
C LYS A 23 3.78 5.72 -6.32
N VAL A 24 4.14 6.94 -6.68
CA VAL A 24 4.78 7.26 -7.98
C VAL A 24 6.13 7.89 -7.67
N SER A 25 7.21 7.38 -8.26
CA SER A 25 8.56 7.90 -8.08
C SER A 25 9.06 8.53 -9.37
N GLN A 26 9.86 9.60 -9.25
CA GLN A 26 10.54 10.27 -10.35
C GLN A 26 11.93 10.72 -9.91
N ASN A 27 12.85 10.88 -10.86
CA ASN A 27 14.11 11.58 -10.62
C ASN A 27 13.82 13.08 -10.32
N PRO A 28 14.83 13.87 -9.87
CA PRO A 28 14.62 15.28 -9.54
C PRO A 28 14.01 16.13 -10.66
N ILE A 29 14.35 15.86 -11.92
CA ILE A 29 13.84 16.58 -13.09
C ILE A 29 12.32 16.40 -13.21
N GLY A 30 11.81 15.20 -12.90
CA GLY A 30 10.38 14.89 -12.92
C GLY A 30 9.58 15.42 -11.73
N LYS A 31 10.13 16.30 -10.88
CA LYS A 31 9.41 16.83 -9.70
C LYS A 31 8.08 17.49 -10.07
N ASN A 32 8.05 18.29 -11.14
CA ASN A 32 6.84 18.98 -11.58
C ASN A 32 5.71 18.00 -11.96
N VAL A 33 6.06 16.82 -12.47
CA VAL A 33 5.09 15.75 -12.76
C VAL A 33 4.47 15.23 -11.46
N LEU A 34 5.28 15.03 -10.41
CA LEU A 34 4.77 14.58 -9.11
C LEU A 34 3.88 15.64 -8.45
N GLU A 35 4.22 16.92 -8.57
CA GLU A 35 3.39 18.03 -8.08
C GLU A 35 2.07 18.10 -8.85
N PHE A 36 2.10 17.96 -10.18
CA PHE A 36 0.89 17.89 -10.99
C PHE A 36 -0.01 16.72 -10.58
N ILE A 37 0.56 15.53 -10.37
CA ILE A 37 -0.18 14.35 -9.90
C ILE A 37 -0.84 14.63 -8.53
N LYS A 38 -0.10 15.23 -7.59
CA LYS A 38 -0.61 15.60 -6.27
C LYS A 38 -1.78 16.57 -6.39
N THR A 39 -1.65 17.61 -7.22
CA THR A 39 -2.72 18.58 -7.47
C THR A 39 -3.93 17.92 -8.12
N ARG A 40 -3.71 17.07 -9.13
CA ARG A 40 -4.77 16.35 -9.86
C ARG A 40 -5.60 15.42 -8.98
N PHE A 41 -4.97 14.78 -8.00
CA PHE A 41 -5.67 13.94 -7.01
C PHE A 41 -6.15 14.72 -5.78
N GLY A 42 -5.56 15.89 -5.51
CA GLY A 42 -5.86 16.73 -4.35
C GLY A 42 -5.55 16.07 -3.00
N CYS A 43 -4.75 15.00 -2.97
CA CYS A 43 -4.43 14.21 -1.77
C CYS A 43 -2.96 13.77 -1.80
N GLY A 44 -2.50 13.10 -0.74
CA GLY A 44 -1.14 12.58 -0.66
C GLY A 44 -0.07 13.66 -0.49
N TYR A 45 1.19 13.24 -0.49
CA TYR A 45 2.33 14.10 -0.20
C TYR A 45 3.58 13.65 -0.96
N LEU A 46 4.54 14.57 -1.09
CA LEU A 46 5.86 14.30 -1.67
C LEU A 46 6.88 14.02 -0.57
N LYS A 47 7.85 13.16 -0.87
CA LYS A 47 9.01 12.88 -0.02
C LYS A 47 10.19 12.41 -0.86
N PHE A 48 11.39 12.38 -0.28
CA PHE A 48 12.50 11.61 -0.85
C PHE A 48 12.14 10.13 -0.94
N ASN A 49 12.50 9.49 -2.04
CA ASN A 49 12.13 8.11 -2.33
C ASN A 49 12.88 7.13 -1.41
N SER A 50 14.20 7.31 -1.28
CA SER A 50 15.02 6.65 -0.27
C SER A 50 15.12 7.48 1.00
N ARG A 51 15.21 6.80 2.15
CA ARG A 51 15.52 7.41 3.46
C ARG A 51 16.88 6.97 4.01
N ILE A 52 17.51 5.99 3.37
CA ILE A 52 18.72 5.32 3.86
C ILE A 52 19.89 5.70 2.95
N ASP A 53 19.71 5.49 1.64
CA ASP A 53 20.65 5.96 0.64
C ASP A 53 20.46 7.46 0.41
N LEU A 54 21.41 8.25 0.90
CA LEU A 54 21.43 9.71 0.77
C LEU A 54 21.91 10.20 -0.61
N THR A 55 22.46 9.29 -1.42
CA THR A 55 22.87 9.60 -2.80
C THR A 55 21.69 9.54 -3.77
N ASP A 56 20.64 8.79 -3.43
CA ASP A 56 19.37 8.78 -4.17
C ASP A 56 18.63 10.11 -4.01
N ARG A 57 18.65 10.92 -5.07
CA ARG A 57 17.95 12.20 -5.14
C ARG A 57 16.50 12.06 -5.63
N SER A 58 16.02 10.86 -5.96
CA SER A 58 14.68 10.67 -6.48
C SER A 58 13.60 11.02 -5.45
N LEU A 59 12.47 11.50 -5.96
CA LEU A 59 11.30 11.90 -5.18
C LEU A 59 10.18 10.88 -5.38
N ALA A 60 9.25 10.86 -4.43
CA ALA A 60 8.07 10.02 -4.48
C ALA A 60 6.83 10.78 -4.03
N TYR A 61 5.78 10.73 -4.85
CA TYR A 61 4.40 11.01 -4.47
C TYR A 61 3.81 9.78 -3.79
N VAL A 62 3.19 9.96 -2.62
CA VAL A 62 2.63 8.86 -1.83
C VAL A 62 1.23 9.22 -1.31
N VAL A 63 0.30 8.27 -1.43
CA VAL A 63 -1.01 8.29 -0.76
C VAL A 63 -1.09 7.06 0.15
N ARG A 64 -1.43 7.27 1.43
CA ARG A 64 -1.44 6.20 2.45
C ARG A 64 -2.73 6.14 3.27
N ASP A 65 -3.45 7.24 3.39
CA ASP A 65 -4.68 7.27 4.15
C ASP A 65 -5.80 6.55 3.39
N LEU A 66 -6.61 5.78 4.13
CA LEU A 66 -7.68 4.98 3.55
C LEU A 66 -8.72 5.82 2.80
N PRO A 67 -9.20 6.98 3.31
CA PRO A 67 -10.19 7.79 2.59
C PRO A 67 -9.69 8.24 1.21
N SER A 68 -8.48 8.80 1.10
CA SER A 68 -7.96 9.24 -0.21
C SER A 68 -7.74 8.08 -1.17
N LEU A 69 -7.27 6.93 -0.67
CA LEU A 69 -7.11 5.74 -1.50
C LEU A 69 -8.44 5.23 -2.04
N ARG A 70 -9.45 5.14 -1.17
CA ARG A 70 -10.80 4.66 -1.50
C ARG A 70 -11.55 5.62 -2.41
N ASP A 71 -11.55 6.91 -2.11
CA ASP A 71 -12.46 7.88 -2.72
C ASP A 71 -11.85 8.58 -3.93
N ARG A 72 -10.51 8.53 -4.09
CA ARG A 72 -9.81 9.26 -5.16
C ARG A 72 -8.94 8.37 -6.03
N ILE A 73 -8.11 7.53 -5.41
CA ILE A 73 -7.14 6.72 -6.17
C ILE A 73 -7.80 5.53 -6.84
N ILE A 74 -8.62 4.74 -6.13
CA ILE A 74 -9.33 3.59 -6.72
C ILE A 74 -10.20 4.03 -7.91
N PRO A 75 -11.12 5.01 -7.77
CA PRO A 75 -12.00 5.40 -8.88
C PRO A 75 -11.24 5.94 -10.08
N PHE A 76 -10.08 6.57 -9.87
CA PHE A 76 -9.28 7.08 -10.98
C PHE A 76 -8.74 5.97 -11.88
N PHE A 77 -8.31 4.84 -11.31
CA PHE A 77 -7.66 3.75 -12.04
C PHE A 77 -8.61 2.64 -12.50
N GLU A 78 -9.85 2.62 -12.01
CA GLU A 78 -10.85 1.62 -12.38
C GLU A 78 -11.03 1.53 -13.91
N GLY A 79 -10.83 0.33 -14.46
CA GLY A 79 -10.95 0.07 -15.91
C GLY A 79 -9.86 0.69 -16.81
N LYS A 80 -8.85 1.38 -16.25
CA LYS A 80 -7.87 2.16 -17.06
C LYS A 80 -6.46 1.57 -17.12
N LEU A 81 -6.17 0.53 -16.34
CA LEU A 81 -4.83 -0.04 -16.25
C LEU A 81 -4.67 -1.27 -17.14
N VAL A 82 -3.63 -1.26 -17.99
CA VAL A 82 -3.23 -2.41 -18.81
C VAL A 82 -2.11 -3.20 -18.11
N ILE A 83 -0.94 -2.59 -17.88
CA ILE A 83 0.27 -3.29 -17.39
C ILE A 83 0.21 -3.59 -15.88
N LYS A 84 -0.67 -2.94 -15.11
CA LYS A 84 -0.74 -3.05 -13.63
C LYS A 84 -2.12 -3.44 -13.11
N GLN A 85 -2.95 -4.03 -13.96
CA GLN A 85 -4.32 -4.39 -13.63
C GLN A 85 -4.41 -5.36 -12.44
N ASP A 86 -3.61 -6.43 -12.43
CA ASP A 86 -3.63 -7.41 -11.34
C ASP A 86 -3.19 -6.82 -10.00
N ALA A 87 -2.09 -6.05 -9.99
CA ALA A 87 -1.61 -5.37 -8.78
C ALA A 87 -2.65 -4.36 -8.24
N PHE A 88 -3.35 -3.66 -9.13
CA PHE A 88 -4.43 -2.76 -8.76
C PHE A 88 -5.64 -3.51 -8.19
N ARG A 89 -6.07 -4.60 -8.83
CA ARG A 89 -7.18 -5.45 -8.36
C ARG A 89 -6.92 -6.00 -6.96
N LYS A 90 -5.72 -6.54 -6.73
CA LYS A 90 -5.26 -7.03 -5.43
C LYS A 90 -5.24 -5.92 -4.37
N PHE A 91 -4.73 -4.75 -4.74
CA PHE A 91 -4.70 -3.56 -3.87
C PHE A 91 -6.10 -3.09 -3.49
N LYS A 92 -7.00 -2.96 -4.47
CA LYS A 92 -8.41 -2.62 -4.26
C LYS A 92 -9.08 -3.61 -3.31
N ARG A 93 -8.90 -4.92 -3.53
CA ARG A 93 -9.48 -5.96 -2.68
C ARG A 93 -9.04 -5.85 -1.22
N VAL A 94 -7.76 -5.62 -0.95
CA VAL A 94 -7.30 -5.43 0.45
C VAL A 94 -7.87 -4.16 1.05
N LEU A 95 -7.98 -3.06 0.31
CA LEU A 95 -8.59 -1.84 0.82
C LEU A 95 -10.08 -2.02 1.16
N GLU A 96 -10.81 -2.85 0.41
CA GLU A 96 -12.19 -3.24 0.75
C GLU A 96 -12.24 -4.02 2.06
N LEU A 97 -11.39 -5.04 2.24
CA LEU A 97 -11.30 -5.82 3.48
C LEU A 97 -10.93 -4.93 4.68
N VAL A 98 -10.01 -3.99 4.48
CA VAL A 98 -9.63 -3.03 5.53
C VAL A 98 -10.77 -2.08 5.85
N SER A 99 -11.46 -1.55 4.85
CA SER A 99 -12.62 -0.66 5.03
C SER A 99 -13.76 -1.32 5.79
N GLN A 100 -13.95 -2.62 5.59
CA GLN A 100 -14.93 -3.45 6.30
C GLN A 100 -14.43 -3.93 7.68
N LYS A 101 -13.24 -3.48 8.13
CA LYS A 101 -12.57 -3.94 9.35
C LYS A 101 -12.30 -5.46 9.42
N LYS A 102 -12.38 -6.18 8.30
CA LYS A 102 -12.14 -7.63 8.24
C LYS A 102 -10.70 -8.03 8.57
N HIS A 103 -9.75 -7.14 8.36
CA HIS A 103 -8.35 -7.30 8.79
C HIS A 103 -8.18 -7.51 10.31
N LEU A 104 -9.22 -7.29 11.12
CA LEU A 104 -9.22 -7.57 12.56
C LEU A 104 -9.65 -9.01 12.90
N THR A 105 -10.03 -9.80 11.91
CA THR A 105 -10.50 -11.19 12.06
C THR A 105 -9.49 -12.15 11.46
N LEU A 106 -9.46 -13.40 11.95
CA LEU A 106 -8.59 -14.44 11.44
C LEU A 106 -8.83 -14.69 9.94
N ASP A 107 -10.09 -14.82 9.51
CA ASP A 107 -10.42 -15.06 8.11
C ASP A 107 -9.99 -13.90 7.21
N GLY A 108 -10.28 -12.67 7.63
CA GLY A 108 -9.95 -11.50 6.84
C GLY A 108 -8.44 -11.24 6.75
N ILE A 109 -7.66 -11.46 7.82
CA ILE A 109 -6.21 -11.35 7.72
C ILE A 109 -5.61 -12.49 6.88
N THR A 110 -6.18 -13.70 6.94
CA THR A 110 -5.76 -14.83 6.11
C THR A 110 -5.90 -14.48 4.63
N GLU A 111 -7.06 -13.95 4.22
CA GLU A 111 -7.28 -13.49 2.85
C GLU A 111 -6.29 -12.39 2.43
N ILE A 112 -6.05 -11.41 3.31
CA ILE A 112 -5.07 -10.33 3.04
C ILE A 112 -3.66 -10.90 2.85
N LEU A 113 -3.26 -11.89 3.65
CA LEU A 113 -1.94 -12.53 3.54
C LEU A 113 -1.81 -13.31 2.23
N GLU A 114 -2.83 -14.06 1.82
CA GLU A 114 -2.81 -14.75 0.53
C GLU A 114 -2.66 -13.76 -0.63
N ILE A 115 -3.38 -12.65 -0.59
CA ILE A 115 -3.24 -11.60 -1.61
C ILE A 115 -1.85 -10.97 -1.56
N ALA A 116 -1.42 -10.50 -0.38
CA ALA A 116 -0.18 -9.75 -0.23
C ALA A 116 1.06 -10.57 -0.62
N TYR A 117 1.08 -11.88 -0.33
CA TYR A 117 2.24 -12.74 -0.63
C TYR A 117 2.33 -13.11 -2.11
N THR A 118 1.27 -12.90 -2.91
CA THR A 118 1.31 -13.04 -4.38
C THR A 118 1.65 -11.73 -5.10
N MET A 119 1.90 -10.64 -4.38
CA MET A 119 2.30 -9.36 -4.97
C MET A 119 3.82 -9.25 -5.09
N ASN A 120 4.27 -8.67 -6.21
CA ASN A 120 5.68 -8.37 -6.50
C ASN A 120 6.22 -7.21 -5.64
N THR A 121 6.26 -7.42 -4.33
CA THR A 121 6.93 -6.58 -3.36
C THR A 121 8.08 -7.39 -2.77
N GLN A 122 9.23 -6.76 -2.52
CA GLN A 122 10.48 -7.38 -2.05
C GLN A 122 10.32 -8.50 -1.00
N LYS A 123 11.36 -9.34 -0.85
CA LYS A 123 11.41 -10.47 0.11
C LYS A 123 10.69 -10.14 1.43
N ARG A 124 9.61 -10.88 1.70
CA ARG A 124 8.85 -10.79 2.96
C ARG A 124 9.73 -11.33 4.08
N ARG A 125 9.90 -10.55 5.16
CA ARG A 125 10.78 -10.91 6.29
C ARG A 125 10.11 -11.82 7.33
N VAL A 126 8.79 -11.94 7.27
CA VAL A 126 7.95 -12.63 8.26
C VAL A 126 7.12 -13.69 7.53
N SER A 127 6.89 -14.86 8.14
CA SER A 127 6.05 -15.91 7.57
C SER A 127 4.55 -15.64 7.83
N LYS A 128 3.67 -16.27 7.04
CA LYS A 128 2.21 -16.13 7.27
C LYS A 128 1.82 -16.72 8.62
N GLU A 129 2.41 -17.85 8.99
CA GLU A 129 2.14 -18.59 10.21
C GLU A 129 2.44 -17.74 11.46
N GLN A 130 3.55 -16.99 11.44
CA GLN A 130 3.92 -16.09 12.51
C GLN A 130 2.91 -14.95 12.68
N ILE A 131 2.31 -14.46 11.59
CA ILE A 131 1.28 -13.41 11.65
C ILE A 131 -0.03 -14.01 12.18
N LEU A 132 -0.43 -15.17 11.64
CA LEU A 132 -1.69 -15.83 11.97
C LEU A 132 -1.77 -16.32 13.42
N SER A 133 -0.65 -16.68 14.05
CA SER A 133 -0.65 -17.10 15.45
C SER A 133 -1.18 -16.01 16.40
N SER A 134 -1.01 -14.73 16.05
CA SER A 134 -1.50 -13.59 16.85
C SER A 134 -3.00 -13.30 16.69
N TYR A 135 -3.68 -14.02 15.80
CA TYR A 135 -5.13 -13.90 15.53
C TYR A 135 -5.93 -15.10 16.04
N LYS A 136 -5.28 -16.13 16.59
CA LYS A 136 -5.91 -17.37 17.07
C LYS A 136 -6.26 -17.34 18.57
N ASN A 137 -6.23 -16.16 19.19
CA ASN A 137 -6.59 -15.93 20.59
C ASN A 137 -8.00 -15.34 20.70
#